data_AF-A0A0N8KBN8-F1
#
_entry.id   AF-A0A0N8KBN8-F1
#
_cell.length_a   1.000
_cell.length_b   1.000
_cell.length_c   1.000
_cell.angle_alpha   90.00
_cell.angle_beta   90.00
_cell.angle_gamma   90.00
#
_symmetry.space_group_name_H-M   'P 1'
#
loop_
_entity.id
_entity.type
_entity.pdbx_description
1 polymer ?
#
loop_
_entity_poly.entity_id
_entity_poly.type
_entity_poly.pdbx_seq_one_letter_code
_entity_poly.pdbx_strand_id
1 'polypeptide(L)'
;MSTNPRKKAANKKKSQQRAVVILFVMTIVLLVVAFVASQNMYLTDSDDNRRAQFTGSGGGYQNLQDEISRFFGGVRETAWGRGVDEERVIELEEDTRPLPDIMEQRARSTGNPIDTSWRGEVKTRWFMAEETLKSNVERFANEEDMELIWRLPNDYKVSSAFQVHSDLINTVDRLARSLNSEHPDDIQAFLCPRQRIILLSGNADYEQVSNHCYTMEQLQTIEREAKAQEEDNQLQRRGLN
;
A
#
# COMPACT_ATOMS: atom_id res chain seq x y z
N MET A 1 20.00 87.38 17.70
CA MET A 1 18.58 87.59 18.05
C MET A 1 18.02 86.27 18.56
N SER A 2 17.42 86.30 19.75
CA SER A 2 17.13 85.20 20.67
C SER A 2 16.28 84.05 20.09
N THR A 3 16.77 82.80 20.17
CA THR A 3 15.99 81.60 19.84
C THR A 3 15.15 81.19 21.05
N ASN A 4 13.85 81.44 20.95
CA ASN A 4 12.85 81.22 22.00
C ASN A 4 12.69 79.71 22.34
N PRO A 5 13.02 79.25 23.56
CA PRO A 5 13.05 77.83 23.92
C PRO A 5 11.67 77.19 24.11
N ARG A 6 10.57 77.95 24.13
CA ARG A 6 9.21 77.42 24.37
C ARG A 6 8.61 76.60 23.21
N LYS A 7 9.09 76.75 21.97
CA LYS A 7 8.54 75.99 20.81
C LYS A 7 9.02 74.54 20.72
N LYS A 8 10.15 74.17 21.34
CA LYS A 8 10.71 72.81 21.23
C LYS A 8 10.00 71.78 22.14
N ALA A 9 9.38 72.22 23.23
CA ALA A 9 8.68 71.32 24.17
C ALA A 9 7.30 70.84 23.66
N ALA A 10 6.60 71.65 22.87
CA ALA A 10 5.26 71.32 22.38
C ALA A 10 5.24 70.26 21.25
N ASN A 11 6.26 70.25 20.38
CA ASN A 11 6.34 69.29 19.27
C ASN A 11 6.81 67.90 19.71
N LYS A 12 7.59 67.80 20.80
CA LYS A 12 8.01 66.49 21.34
C LYS A 12 6.83 65.72 21.94
N LYS A 13 5.89 66.42 22.60
CA LYS A 13 4.65 65.85 23.17
C LYS A 13 3.70 65.28 22.10
N LYS A 14 3.56 65.96 20.95
CA LYS A 14 2.73 65.48 19.82
C LYS A 14 3.32 64.26 19.10
N SER A 15 4.65 64.18 18.98
CA SER A 15 5.34 63.01 18.42
C SER A 15 5.21 61.79 19.34
N GLN A 16 5.39 61.98 20.65
CA GLN A 16 5.25 60.91 21.64
C GLN A 16 3.82 60.34 21.70
N GLN A 17 2.79 61.19 21.63
CA GLN A 17 1.41 60.72 21.55
C GLN A 17 1.11 59.91 20.29
N ARG A 18 1.67 60.29 19.13
CA ARG A 18 1.49 59.53 17.89
C ARG A 18 2.17 58.16 17.93
N ALA A 19 3.37 58.08 18.52
CA ALA A 19 4.07 56.81 18.68
C ALA A 19 3.31 55.83 19.60
N VAL A 20 2.73 56.32 20.70
CA VAL A 20 1.93 55.50 21.62
C VAL A 20 0.64 55.01 20.95
N VAL A 21 -0.04 55.85 20.17
CA VAL A 21 -1.24 55.44 19.41
C VAL A 21 -0.90 54.39 18.36
N ILE A 22 0.21 54.53 17.64
CA ILE A 22 0.64 53.54 16.63
C ILE A 22 0.97 52.19 17.29
N LEU A 23 1.69 52.20 18.43
CA LEU A 23 1.99 50.97 19.17
C LEU A 23 0.71 50.27 19.64
N PHE A 24 -0.27 51.03 20.15
CA PHE A 24 -1.55 50.49 20.62
C PHE A 24 -2.39 49.89 19.48
N VAL A 25 -2.39 50.53 18.30
CA VAL A 25 -3.05 50.00 17.09
C VAL A 25 -2.37 48.72 16.62
N MET A 26 -1.03 48.67 16.60
CA MET A 26 -0.28 47.48 16.19
C MET A 26 -0.51 46.30 17.14
N THR A 27 -0.61 46.52 18.45
CA THR A 27 -0.92 45.45 19.40
C THR A 27 -2.33 44.91 19.21
N ILE A 28 -3.32 45.77 18.90
CA ILE A 28 -4.68 45.32 18.58
C ILE A 28 -4.69 44.47 17.31
N VAL A 29 -3.99 44.91 16.26
CA VAL A 29 -3.90 44.16 14.99
C VAL A 29 -3.28 42.77 15.21
N LEU A 30 -2.20 42.67 16.00
CA LEU A 30 -1.58 41.39 16.33
C LEU A 30 -2.52 40.46 17.11
N LEU A 31 -3.29 40.99 18.06
CA LEU A 31 -4.28 40.20 18.79
C LEU A 31 -5.42 39.70 17.90
N VAL A 32 -5.88 40.51 16.94
CA VAL A 32 -6.90 40.10 15.97
C VAL A 32 -6.36 39.02 15.03
N VAL A 33 -5.13 39.15 14.53
CA VAL A 33 -4.49 38.11 13.70
C VAL A 33 -4.32 36.82 14.48
N ALA A 34 -3.87 36.88 15.74
CA ALA A 34 -3.76 35.70 16.59
C ALA A 34 -5.11 35.04 16.87
N PHE A 35 -6.18 35.83 17.05
CA PHE A 35 -7.54 35.33 17.24
C PHE A 35 -8.12 34.69 15.97
N VAL A 36 -7.86 35.26 14.79
CA VAL A 36 -8.26 34.64 13.52
C VAL A 36 -7.47 33.36 13.26
N ALA A 37 -6.16 33.35 13.56
CA ALA A 37 -5.32 32.16 13.45
C ALA A 37 -5.75 31.05 14.42
N SER A 38 -6.15 31.39 15.64
CA SER A 38 -6.66 30.39 16.60
C SER A 38 -8.01 29.81 16.13
N GLN A 39 -8.95 30.64 15.69
CA GLN A 39 -10.23 30.14 15.12
C GLN A 39 -10.01 29.22 13.91
N ASN A 40 -9.03 29.53 13.06
CA ASN A 40 -8.72 28.71 11.88
C ASN A 40 -7.99 27.40 12.23
N MET A 41 -7.27 27.34 13.36
CA MET A 41 -6.58 26.13 13.84
C MET A 41 -7.51 25.21 14.66
N TYR A 42 -8.60 25.74 15.23
CA TYR A 42 -9.62 24.95 15.95
C TYR A 42 -10.69 24.31 15.04
N LEU A 43 -10.60 24.45 13.71
CA LEU A 43 -11.45 23.74 12.74
C LEU A 43 -10.66 22.81 11.80
N THR A 44 -9.51 22.30 12.25
CA THR A 44 -8.82 21.16 11.64
C THR A 44 -8.56 20.04 12.63
N ASP A 45 -9.48 19.86 13.58
CA ASP A 45 -9.63 18.58 14.26
C ASP A 45 -11.12 18.30 14.42
N SER A 46 -11.67 17.71 13.37
CA SER A 46 -12.98 17.10 13.38
C SER A 46 -12.83 15.77 12.67
N ASP A 47 -12.35 14.80 13.44
CA ASP A 47 -12.70 13.39 13.32
C ASP A 47 -14.22 13.28 13.22
N ASP A 48 -14.76 13.40 12.00
CA ASP A 48 -16.02 12.78 11.61
C ASP A 48 -16.21 12.93 10.09
N ASN A 49 -15.51 12.06 9.35
CA ASN A 49 -16.00 11.67 8.02
C ASN A 49 -15.75 10.18 7.76
N ARG A 50 -16.40 9.32 8.56
CA ARG A 50 -16.64 7.90 8.21
C ARG A 50 -17.62 7.73 7.03
N ARG A 51 -17.44 8.53 5.98
CA ARG A 51 -18.01 8.37 4.65
C ARG A 51 -17.00 8.88 3.61
N ALA A 52 -15.80 8.31 3.61
CA ALA A 52 -14.89 8.43 2.48
C ALA A 52 -15.34 7.49 1.36
N GLN A 53 -16.27 7.98 0.55
CA GLN A 53 -16.16 8.03 -0.90
C GLN A 53 -15.20 6.99 -1.53
N PHE A 54 -15.78 5.87 -1.96
CA PHE A 54 -15.25 5.03 -3.02
C PHE A 54 -15.07 5.88 -4.29
N THR A 55 -13.87 6.40 -4.52
CA THR A 55 -13.47 6.92 -5.83
C THR A 55 -12.00 6.60 -6.05
N GLY A 56 -11.72 5.82 -7.10
CA GLY A 56 -10.37 5.53 -7.53
C GLY A 56 -9.63 6.77 -8.05
N SER A 57 -8.31 6.75 -7.90
CA SER A 57 -7.30 7.47 -8.67
C SER A 57 -5.96 7.03 -8.07
N GLY A 58 -4.99 6.53 -8.83
CA GLY A 58 -4.43 7.26 -9.95
C GLY A 58 -3.58 8.43 -9.42
N GLY A 59 -2.47 8.14 -8.72
CA GLY A 59 -1.57 9.18 -8.24
C GLY A 59 -0.52 8.68 -7.26
N GLY A 60 0.74 8.62 -7.72
CA GLY A 60 2.01 8.75 -6.98
C GLY A 60 2.17 8.07 -5.61
N TYR A 61 3.21 7.25 -5.49
CA TYR A 61 3.73 6.58 -4.29
C TYR A 61 4.11 7.50 -3.10
N GLN A 62 3.25 8.42 -2.66
CA GLN A 62 3.49 9.25 -1.47
C GLN A 62 2.91 8.62 -0.21
N ASN A 63 1.98 7.66 -0.33
CA ASN A 63 1.25 7.09 0.80
C ASN A 63 1.17 5.56 0.77
N LEU A 64 2.20 4.89 0.24
CA LEU A 64 2.24 3.43 0.16
C LEU A 64 2.04 2.80 1.55
N GLN A 65 2.59 3.39 2.61
CA GLN A 65 2.40 2.92 3.99
C GLN A 65 0.95 3.09 4.48
N ASP A 66 0.29 4.20 4.17
CA ASP A 66 -1.12 4.44 4.53
C ASP A 66 -2.06 3.52 3.74
N GLU A 67 -1.77 3.29 2.45
CA GLU A 67 -2.54 2.39 1.61
C GLU A 67 -2.37 0.94 2.04
N ILE A 68 -1.14 0.54 2.37
CA ILE A 68 -0.83 -0.77 2.95
C ILE A 68 -1.50 -0.92 4.33
N SER A 69 -1.45 0.09 5.19
CA SER A 69 -2.05 0.04 6.53
C SER A 69 -3.58 0.00 6.46
N ARG A 70 -4.21 0.79 5.57
CA ARG A 70 -5.66 0.72 5.30
C ARG A 70 -6.07 -0.60 4.67
N PHE A 71 -5.24 -1.15 3.79
CA PHE A 71 -5.47 -2.46 3.19
C PHE A 71 -5.34 -3.58 4.22
N PHE A 72 -4.27 -3.65 5.01
CA PHE A 72 -4.11 -4.68 6.04
C PHE A 72 -5.15 -4.54 7.15
N GLY A 73 -5.48 -3.31 7.56
CA GLY A 73 -6.60 -3.06 8.47
C GLY A 73 -7.93 -3.50 7.86
N GLY A 74 -8.15 -3.19 6.58
CA GLY A 74 -9.33 -3.55 5.81
C GLY A 74 -9.47 -5.07 5.62
N VAL A 75 -8.49 -5.73 5.02
CA VAL A 75 -8.46 -7.19 4.85
C VAL A 75 -8.56 -7.89 6.18
N ARG A 76 -7.89 -7.42 7.22
CA ARG A 76 -8.00 -8.08 8.53
C ARG A 76 -9.40 -7.91 9.14
N GLU A 77 -9.92 -6.69 9.18
CA GLU A 77 -11.26 -6.41 9.73
C GLU A 77 -12.36 -7.09 8.90
N THR A 78 -12.20 -7.12 7.58
CA THR A 78 -13.20 -7.65 6.66
C THR A 78 -13.04 -9.13 6.34
N ALA A 79 -11.87 -9.75 6.48
CA ALA A 79 -11.75 -11.21 6.39
C ALA A 79 -12.15 -11.84 7.73
N TRP A 80 -11.79 -11.22 8.86
CA TRP A 80 -11.85 -11.87 10.17
C TRP A 80 -12.80 -11.24 11.18
N GLY A 81 -13.20 -9.98 11.03
CA GLY A 81 -13.92 -9.26 12.10
C GLY A 81 -13.08 -9.10 13.38
N ARG A 82 -13.70 -8.60 14.46
CA ARG A 82 -13.04 -8.55 15.78
C ARG A 82 -12.98 -9.95 16.38
N GLY A 83 -11.82 -10.61 16.23
CA GLY A 83 -11.59 -11.97 16.69
C GLY A 83 -11.97 -12.97 15.60
N VAL A 84 -11.14 -14.00 15.40
CA VAL A 84 -11.37 -15.05 14.40
C VAL A 84 -12.69 -15.74 14.74
N ASP A 85 -13.73 -15.43 13.99
CA ASP A 85 -14.99 -16.14 14.03
C ASP A 85 -14.76 -17.52 13.38
N GLU A 86 -14.69 -18.58 14.19
CA GLU A 86 -14.46 -19.96 13.74
C GLU A 86 -15.45 -20.37 12.62
N GLU A 87 -16.63 -19.74 12.55
CA GLU A 87 -17.63 -19.95 11.50
C GLU A 87 -17.16 -19.52 10.08
N ARG A 88 -16.12 -18.68 10.01
CA ARG A 88 -15.58 -18.12 8.75
C ARG A 88 -14.31 -18.80 8.26
N VAL A 89 -13.79 -19.76 9.02
CA VAL A 89 -12.66 -20.61 8.64
C VAL A 89 -13.20 -21.88 7.99
N ILE A 90 -12.72 -22.18 6.79
CA ILE A 90 -13.07 -23.40 6.06
C ILE A 90 -11.82 -24.26 6.03
N GLU A 91 -11.84 -25.38 6.75
CA GLU A 91 -10.80 -26.39 6.67
C GLU A 91 -10.83 -27.04 5.28
N LEU A 92 -9.68 -27.06 4.62
CA LEU A 92 -9.50 -27.66 3.32
C LEU A 92 -8.89 -29.05 3.47
N GLU A 93 -9.29 -29.97 2.59
CA GLU A 93 -8.58 -31.23 2.43
C GLU A 93 -7.16 -30.96 1.92
N GLU A 94 -6.17 -31.51 2.62
CA GLU A 94 -4.77 -31.36 2.22
C GLU A 94 -4.52 -32.06 0.88
N ASP A 95 -4.00 -31.32 -0.10
CA ASP A 95 -3.55 -31.91 -1.35
C ASP A 95 -2.26 -32.70 -1.09
N THR A 96 -2.33 -34.02 -1.04
CA THR A 96 -1.16 -34.86 -0.74
C THR A 96 -0.22 -35.06 -1.94
N ARG A 97 -0.55 -34.52 -3.11
CA ARG A 97 0.28 -34.64 -4.30
C ARG A 97 1.57 -33.83 -4.13
N PRO A 98 2.74 -34.37 -4.54
CA PRO A 98 3.98 -33.61 -4.52
C PRO A 98 3.88 -32.36 -5.41
N LEU A 99 4.22 -31.20 -4.85
CA LEU A 99 4.26 -29.93 -5.59
C LEU A 99 5.06 -30.01 -6.90
N PRO A 100 6.26 -30.64 -6.93
CA PRO A 100 7.01 -30.79 -8.18
C PRO A 100 6.24 -31.48 -9.30
N ASP A 101 5.42 -32.49 -8.97
CA ASP A 101 4.65 -33.25 -9.95
C ASP A 101 3.52 -32.40 -10.56
N ILE A 102 2.79 -31.66 -9.71
CA ILE A 102 1.74 -30.71 -10.14
C ILE A 102 2.35 -29.66 -11.08
N MET A 103 3.48 -29.09 -10.68
CA MET A 103 4.19 -28.08 -11.47
C MET A 103 4.72 -28.62 -12.79
N GLU A 104 5.24 -29.85 -12.82
CA GLU A 104 5.71 -30.47 -14.05
C GLU A 104 4.55 -30.74 -15.03
N GLN A 105 3.44 -31.27 -14.52
CA GLN A 105 2.23 -31.46 -15.32
C GLN A 105 1.74 -30.14 -15.93
N ARG A 106 1.73 -29.06 -15.13
CA ARG A 106 1.34 -27.74 -15.62
C ARG A 106 2.31 -27.21 -16.66
N ALA A 107 3.62 -27.30 -16.42
CA ALA A 107 4.66 -26.88 -17.39
C ALA A 107 4.47 -27.53 -18.78
N ARG A 108 4.06 -28.80 -18.81
CA ARG A 108 3.82 -29.54 -20.07
C ARG A 108 2.57 -29.08 -20.81
N SER A 109 1.54 -28.59 -20.10
CA SER A 109 0.26 -28.18 -20.69
C SER A 109 0.23 -26.71 -21.14
N THR A 110 0.94 -25.83 -20.42
CA THR A 110 0.88 -24.38 -20.62
C THR A 110 1.71 -23.91 -21.84
N GLY A 111 2.77 -24.63 -22.21
CA GLY A 111 3.57 -24.41 -23.42
C GLY A 111 4.46 -23.16 -23.44
N ASN A 112 4.01 -22.02 -22.89
CA ASN A 112 4.71 -20.73 -22.94
C ASN A 112 4.91 -20.12 -21.54
N PRO A 113 6.16 -19.99 -21.05
CA PRO A 113 6.50 -19.26 -19.84
C PRO A 113 6.10 -17.78 -19.90
N ILE A 114 5.83 -17.18 -18.74
CA ILE A 114 5.79 -15.71 -18.59
C ILE A 114 7.18 -15.18 -18.22
N ASP A 115 7.38 -13.88 -18.44
CA ASP A 115 8.58 -13.18 -18.00
C ASP A 115 8.63 -13.06 -16.47
N THR A 116 9.82 -13.07 -15.88
CA THR A 116 10.00 -12.89 -14.42
C THR A 116 9.58 -11.51 -13.96
N SER A 117 9.58 -10.50 -14.84
CA SER A 117 9.06 -9.16 -14.57
C SER A 117 7.54 -9.06 -14.65
N TRP A 118 6.84 -10.13 -15.09
CA TRP A 118 5.39 -10.12 -15.16
C TRP A 118 4.77 -9.96 -13.75
N ARG A 119 3.77 -9.08 -13.64
CA ARG A 119 3.04 -8.78 -12.40
C ARG A 119 1.53 -8.94 -12.52
N GLY A 120 1.04 -9.04 -13.76
CA GLY A 120 -0.38 -8.95 -14.07
C GLY A 120 -0.87 -7.51 -14.33
N GLU A 121 -2.14 -7.38 -14.65
CA GLU A 121 -2.76 -6.09 -14.99
C GLU A 121 -3.04 -5.25 -13.73
N VAL A 122 -2.73 -3.97 -13.76
CA VAL A 122 -3.14 -3.02 -12.71
C VAL A 122 -4.62 -2.71 -12.86
N LYS A 123 -5.45 -3.33 -12.02
CA LYS A 123 -6.91 -3.17 -12.03
C LYS A 123 -7.49 -3.28 -10.64
N THR A 124 -8.76 -2.85 -10.51
CA THR A 124 -9.51 -3.00 -9.26
C THR A 124 -10.10 -4.40 -9.18
N ARG A 125 -9.70 -5.17 -8.15
CA ARG A 125 -10.20 -6.51 -7.84
C ARG A 125 -11.11 -6.45 -6.63
N TRP A 126 -12.30 -7.05 -6.72
CA TRP A 126 -13.31 -7.05 -5.67
C TRP A 126 -13.35 -8.41 -4.97
N PHE A 127 -13.26 -8.38 -3.65
CA PHE A 127 -13.53 -9.52 -2.79
C PHE A 127 -14.92 -9.33 -2.22
N MET A 128 -15.89 -10.12 -2.66
CA MET A 128 -17.29 -9.96 -2.23
C MET A 128 -17.51 -10.64 -0.89
N ALA A 129 -18.45 -10.11 -0.10
CA ALA A 129 -18.85 -10.76 1.15
C ALA A 129 -19.39 -12.17 0.88
N GLU A 130 -19.14 -13.09 1.81
CA GLU A 130 -19.52 -14.51 1.76
C GLU A 130 -18.79 -15.37 0.71
N GLU A 131 -18.02 -14.77 -0.20
CA GLU A 131 -17.04 -15.50 -1.00
C GLU A 131 -15.79 -15.83 -0.17
N THR A 132 -14.93 -16.70 -0.70
CA THR A 132 -13.69 -17.06 -0.03
C THR A 132 -12.48 -16.37 -0.63
N LEU A 133 -11.40 -16.25 0.14
CA LEU A 133 -10.14 -15.70 -0.34
C LEU A 133 -9.56 -16.55 -1.48
N LYS A 134 -9.55 -17.88 -1.32
CA LYS A 134 -9.07 -18.80 -2.35
C LYS A 134 -9.84 -18.65 -3.65
N SER A 135 -11.17 -18.69 -3.60
CA SER A 135 -12.02 -18.60 -4.81
C SER A 135 -11.85 -17.28 -5.54
N ASN A 136 -11.68 -16.17 -4.80
CA ASN A 136 -11.41 -14.87 -5.38
C ASN A 136 -10.06 -14.82 -6.10
N VAL A 137 -8.99 -15.26 -5.44
CA VAL A 137 -7.64 -15.27 -6.03
C VAL A 137 -7.56 -16.21 -7.22
N GLU A 138 -8.21 -17.37 -7.14
CA GLU A 138 -8.28 -18.35 -8.23
C GLU A 138 -8.95 -17.73 -9.46
N ARG A 139 -10.07 -17.01 -9.27
CA ARG A 139 -10.71 -16.24 -10.34
C ARG A 139 -9.75 -15.20 -10.94
N PHE A 140 -9.07 -14.41 -10.11
CA PHE A 140 -8.16 -13.38 -10.62
C PHE A 140 -6.96 -13.96 -11.37
N ALA A 141 -6.43 -15.10 -10.93
CA ALA A 141 -5.38 -15.83 -11.63
C ALA A 141 -5.88 -16.31 -12.99
N ASN A 142 -7.04 -16.96 -13.03
CA ASN A 142 -7.63 -17.48 -14.26
C ASN A 142 -7.93 -16.39 -15.29
N GLU A 143 -8.37 -15.20 -14.85
CA GLU A 143 -8.58 -14.04 -15.73
C GLU A 143 -7.30 -13.56 -16.42
N GLU A 144 -6.13 -13.89 -15.89
CA GLU A 144 -4.81 -13.49 -16.40
C GLU A 144 -4.00 -14.69 -16.92
N ASP A 145 -4.69 -15.78 -17.26
CA ASP A 145 -4.13 -17.04 -17.75
C ASP A 145 -3.10 -17.65 -16.77
N MET A 146 -3.31 -17.47 -15.48
CA MET A 146 -2.50 -18.05 -14.40
C MET A 146 -3.32 -19.09 -13.63
N GLU A 147 -2.62 -20.04 -13.01
CA GLU A 147 -3.22 -21.00 -12.08
C GLU A 147 -2.81 -20.69 -10.65
N LEU A 148 -3.76 -20.74 -9.72
CA LEU A 148 -3.48 -20.64 -8.28
C LEU A 148 -3.26 -22.04 -7.71
N ILE A 149 -2.14 -22.25 -7.03
CA ILE A 149 -1.97 -23.37 -6.11
C ILE A 149 -2.07 -22.84 -4.68
N TRP A 150 -3.10 -23.30 -3.96
CA TRP A 150 -3.36 -22.93 -2.57
C TRP A 150 -2.91 -24.07 -1.65
N ARG A 151 -1.75 -23.93 -1.00
CA ARG A 151 -1.14 -24.90 -0.09
C ARG A 151 -1.27 -24.47 1.37
N LEU A 152 -2.47 -24.07 1.76
CA LEU A 152 -2.79 -23.73 3.14
C LEU A 152 -3.89 -24.68 3.64
N PRO A 153 -3.88 -25.04 4.94
CA PRO A 153 -4.87 -25.95 5.52
C PRO A 153 -6.27 -25.35 5.54
N ASN A 154 -6.38 -24.01 5.48
CA ASN A 154 -7.63 -23.30 5.61
C ASN A 154 -7.85 -22.34 4.44
N ASP A 155 -9.12 -22.09 4.14
CA ASP A 155 -9.63 -20.97 3.37
C ASP A 155 -10.53 -20.11 4.27
N TYR A 156 -10.78 -18.88 3.86
CA TYR A 156 -11.36 -17.86 4.72
C TYR A 156 -12.45 -17.10 4.01
N LYS A 157 -13.62 -17.00 4.63
CA LYS A 157 -14.75 -16.24 4.08
C LYS A 157 -14.59 -14.76 4.33
N VAL A 158 -14.76 -13.96 3.28
CA VAL A 158 -14.76 -12.50 3.33
C VAL A 158 -15.99 -12.02 4.10
N SER A 159 -15.81 -11.49 5.31
CA SER A 159 -16.86 -10.92 6.19
C SER A 159 -17.55 -9.70 5.59
N SER A 160 -16.81 -8.82 4.92
CA SER A 160 -17.37 -7.65 4.25
C SER A 160 -16.66 -7.39 2.94
N ALA A 161 -17.41 -6.95 1.93
CA ALA A 161 -16.84 -6.69 0.62
C ALA A 161 -15.74 -5.61 0.70
N PHE A 162 -14.64 -5.84 -0.01
CA PHE A 162 -13.55 -4.88 -0.14
C PHE A 162 -12.95 -4.93 -1.56
N GLN A 163 -12.18 -3.89 -1.90
CA GLN A 163 -11.52 -3.81 -3.20
C GLN A 163 -10.02 -3.57 -3.04
N VAL A 164 -9.26 -4.00 -4.05
CA VAL A 164 -7.80 -3.84 -4.12
C VAL A 164 -7.46 -3.30 -5.49
N HIS A 165 -6.78 -2.15 -5.54
CA HIS A 165 -6.30 -1.58 -6.79
C HIS A 165 -4.79 -1.79 -6.89
N SER A 166 -4.37 -2.80 -7.65
CA SER A 166 -2.97 -3.20 -7.79
C SER A 166 -2.81 -4.14 -8.99
N ASP A 167 -1.59 -4.56 -9.31
CA ASP A 167 -1.39 -5.77 -10.12
C ASP A 167 -1.70 -7.06 -9.33
N LEU A 168 -1.83 -8.19 -10.04
CA LEU A 168 -2.24 -9.46 -9.46
C LEU A 168 -1.23 -9.95 -8.42
N ILE A 169 0.04 -9.91 -8.74
CA ILE A 169 1.09 -10.46 -7.87
C ILE A 169 1.18 -9.67 -6.56
N ASN A 170 1.14 -8.34 -6.61
CA ASN A 170 1.06 -7.50 -5.42
C ASN A 170 -0.24 -7.74 -4.62
N THR A 171 -1.36 -8.01 -5.29
CA THR A 171 -2.62 -8.36 -4.60
C THR A 171 -2.45 -9.65 -3.79
N VAL A 172 -1.83 -10.69 -4.37
CA VAL A 172 -1.64 -11.98 -3.71
C VAL A 172 -0.55 -11.93 -2.63
N ASP A 173 0.56 -11.22 -2.83
CA ASP A 173 1.59 -11.03 -1.79
C ASP A 173 1.03 -10.31 -0.57
N ARG A 174 0.24 -9.26 -0.78
CA ARG A 174 -0.41 -8.55 0.31
C ARG A 174 -1.42 -9.44 1.02
N LEU A 175 -2.15 -10.30 0.29
CA LEU A 175 -3.01 -11.29 0.90
C LEU A 175 -2.20 -12.26 1.78
N ALA A 176 -1.11 -12.85 1.26
CA ALA A 176 -0.23 -13.75 2.01
C ALA A 176 0.23 -13.15 3.34
N ARG A 177 0.75 -11.91 3.29
CA ARG A 177 1.19 -11.18 4.49
C ARG A 177 0.06 -10.93 5.49
N SER A 178 -1.17 -10.75 5.02
CA SER A 178 -2.33 -10.55 5.89
C SER A 178 -2.74 -11.84 6.62
N LEU A 179 -2.40 -13.01 6.07
CA LEU A 179 -2.63 -14.30 6.71
C LEU A 179 -1.57 -14.59 7.78
N ASN A 180 -0.35 -14.04 7.67
CA ASN A 180 0.75 -14.32 8.60
C ASN A 180 0.52 -13.91 10.06
N SER A 181 -0.45 -13.03 10.36
CA SER A 181 -0.77 -12.76 11.77
C SER A 181 -1.36 -13.97 12.49
N GLU A 182 -1.94 -14.92 11.73
CA GLU A 182 -2.66 -16.09 12.26
C GLU A 182 -1.91 -17.41 12.00
N HIS A 183 -0.78 -17.38 11.29
CA HIS A 183 -0.05 -18.58 10.89
C HIS A 183 1.41 -18.56 11.37
N PRO A 184 1.90 -19.64 12.00
CA PRO A 184 3.28 -19.74 12.44
C PRO A 184 4.27 -19.97 11.28
N ASP A 185 3.79 -20.39 10.11
CA ASP A 185 4.61 -20.95 9.03
C ASP A 185 5.09 -19.93 7.98
N ASP A 186 4.97 -18.63 8.26
CA ASP A 186 5.32 -17.52 7.36
C ASP A 186 4.83 -17.77 5.92
N ILE A 187 3.52 -17.63 5.71
CA ILE A 187 2.89 -17.74 4.39
C ILE A 187 3.48 -16.70 3.44
N GLN A 188 3.83 -17.18 2.26
CA GLN A 188 4.37 -16.39 1.17
C GLN A 188 3.62 -16.66 -0.14
N ALA A 189 3.64 -15.66 -1.00
CA ALA A 189 3.21 -15.79 -2.38
C ALA A 189 4.45 -15.93 -3.28
N PHE A 190 4.43 -16.93 -4.16
CA PHE A 190 5.47 -17.20 -5.13
C PHE A 190 4.92 -17.13 -6.55
N LEU A 191 5.67 -16.54 -7.45
CA LEU A 191 5.43 -16.60 -8.89
C LEU A 191 6.31 -17.69 -9.49
N CYS A 192 5.72 -18.62 -10.23
CA CYS A 192 6.44 -19.66 -10.96
C CYS A 192 6.26 -19.41 -12.48
N PRO A 193 7.17 -18.66 -13.11
CA PRO A 193 6.95 -18.12 -14.46
C PRO A 193 6.82 -19.19 -15.53
N ARG A 194 7.59 -20.28 -15.40
CA ARG A 194 7.60 -21.38 -16.36
C ARG A 194 6.27 -22.13 -16.41
N GLN A 195 5.61 -22.28 -15.26
CA GLN A 195 4.36 -23.00 -15.12
C GLN A 195 3.13 -22.10 -15.25
N ARG A 196 3.30 -20.77 -15.19
CA ARG A 196 2.20 -19.81 -15.04
C ARG A 196 1.39 -20.08 -13.77
N ILE A 197 2.09 -20.36 -12.68
CA ILE A 197 1.49 -20.64 -11.37
C ILE A 197 1.77 -19.47 -10.43
N ILE A 198 0.76 -19.14 -9.64
CA ILE A 198 0.89 -18.40 -8.39
C ILE A 198 0.72 -19.41 -7.26
N LEU A 199 1.76 -19.60 -6.46
CA LEU A 199 1.75 -20.52 -5.32
C LEU A 199 1.59 -19.70 -4.04
N LEU A 200 0.60 -20.06 -3.23
CA LEU A 200 0.44 -19.55 -1.87
C LEU A 200 0.75 -20.69 -0.90
N SER A 201 1.86 -20.60 -0.16
CA SER A 201 2.27 -21.64 0.78
C SER A 201 3.13 -21.10 1.92
N GLY A 202 3.29 -21.88 2.98
CA GLY A 202 4.29 -21.66 4.01
C GLY A 202 5.72 -22.06 3.59
N ASN A 203 6.69 -21.81 4.45
CA ASN A 203 8.12 -22.01 4.14
C ASN A 203 8.51 -23.46 3.76
N ALA A 204 7.83 -24.48 4.27
CA ALA A 204 8.19 -25.89 4.04
C ALA A 204 8.05 -26.32 2.56
N ASP A 205 7.08 -25.75 1.84
CA ASP A 205 6.86 -26.04 0.42
C ASP A 205 7.86 -25.29 -0.48
N TYR A 206 8.37 -24.14 -0.03
CA TYR A 206 9.30 -23.33 -0.81
C TYR A 206 10.58 -24.09 -1.15
N GLU A 207 11.11 -24.89 -0.23
CA GLU A 207 12.32 -25.68 -0.45
C GLU A 207 12.18 -26.61 -1.67
N GLN A 208 10.98 -27.16 -1.90
CA GLN A 208 10.69 -28.08 -2.99
C GLN A 208 10.61 -27.38 -4.37
N VAL A 209 10.31 -26.08 -4.40
CA VAL A 209 9.99 -25.33 -5.63
C VAL A 209 10.92 -24.14 -5.90
N SER A 210 11.85 -23.87 -5.00
CA SER A 210 12.78 -22.71 -4.99
C SER A 210 13.56 -22.49 -6.29
N ASN A 211 13.84 -23.55 -7.06
CA ASN A 211 14.56 -23.44 -8.34
C ASN A 211 13.74 -22.81 -9.47
N HIS A 212 12.41 -22.73 -9.33
CA HIS A 212 11.50 -22.34 -10.42
C HIS A 212 10.52 -21.23 -10.04
N CYS A 213 10.48 -20.86 -8.77
CA CYS A 213 9.53 -19.89 -8.24
C CYS A 213 10.25 -18.79 -7.46
N TYR A 214 9.67 -17.60 -7.47
CA TYR A 214 10.25 -16.41 -6.90
C TYR A 214 9.26 -15.72 -5.97
N THR A 215 9.72 -15.32 -4.79
CA THR A 215 8.96 -14.42 -3.90
C THR A 215 8.92 -13.02 -4.47
N MET A 216 8.04 -12.17 -3.95
CA MET A 216 8.00 -10.77 -4.36
C MET A 216 9.29 -10.01 -4.07
N GLU A 217 9.97 -10.33 -2.99
CA GLU A 217 11.25 -9.71 -2.67
C GLU A 217 12.34 -10.08 -3.69
N GLN A 218 12.38 -11.36 -4.10
CA GLN A 218 13.30 -11.82 -5.14
C GLN A 218 12.98 -11.17 -6.49
N LEU A 219 11.71 -11.11 -6.86
CA LEU A 219 11.26 -10.50 -8.11
C LEU A 219 11.62 -9.01 -8.21
N GLN A 220 11.49 -8.26 -7.12
CA GLN A 220 11.93 -6.87 -7.06
C GLN A 220 13.44 -6.73 -7.19
N THR A 221 14.20 -7.66 -6.59
CA THR A 221 15.67 -7.67 -6.68
C THR A 221 16.11 -7.92 -8.12
N ILE A 222 15.56 -8.94 -8.77
CA ILE A 222 15.81 -9.26 -10.19
C ILE A 222 15.50 -8.04 -11.07
N GLU A 223 14.39 -7.35 -10.82
CA GLU A 223 14.01 -6.17 -11.61
C GLU A 223 14.97 -5.00 -11.41
N ARG A 224 15.45 -4.75 -10.19
CA ARG A 224 16.43 -3.70 -9.90
C ARG A 224 17.78 -4.01 -10.57
N GLU A 225 18.23 -5.25 -10.49
CA GLU A 225 19.47 -5.71 -11.12
C GLU A 225 19.41 -5.60 -12.64
N ALA A 226 18.28 -6.00 -13.24
CA ALA A 226 18.06 -5.87 -14.68
C ALA A 226 18.12 -4.41 -15.14
N LYS A 227 17.49 -3.49 -14.38
CA LYS A 227 17.53 -2.05 -14.66
C LYS A 227 18.94 -1.48 -14.55
N ALA A 228 19.67 -1.81 -13.48
CA ALA A 228 21.05 -1.36 -13.29
C ALA A 228 21.97 -1.85 -14.41
N GLN A 229 21.81 -3.12 -14.83
CA GLN A 229 22.59 -3.68 -15.93
C GLN A 229 22.26 -3.01 -17.27
N GLU A 230 20.99 -2.65 -17.51
CA GLU A 230 20.61 -1.91 -18.70
C GLU A 230 21.23 -0.51 -18.73
N GLU A 231 21.23 0.20 -17.61
CA GLU A 231 21.87 1.51 -17.47
C GLU A 231 23.38 1.45 -17.75
N ASP A 232 24.09 0.48 -17.17
CA ASP A 232 25.51 0.24 -17.43
C ASP A 232 25.78 -0.04 -18.92
N ASN A 233 24.97 -0.90 -19.53
CA ASN A 233 25.07 -1.20 -20.97
C ASN A 233 24.82 0.05 -21.83
N GLN A 234 23.91 0.93 -21.42
CA GLN A 234 23.65 2.20 -22.11
C GLN A 234 24.82 3.19 -21.97
N LEU A 235 25.47 3.26 -20.81
CA LEU A 235 26.65 4.09 -20.58
C LEU A 235 27.85 3.63 -21.42
N GLN A 236 28.10 2.31 -21.43
CA GLN A 236 29.15 1.71 -22.26
C GLN A 236 28.94 2.01 -23.75
N ARG A 237 27.70 1.91 -24.25
CA ARG A 237 27.37 2.26 -25.65
C ARG A 237 27.59 3.72 -25.97
N ARG A 238 27.51 4.62 -24.99
CA ARG A 238 27.73 6.06 -25.15
C ARG A 238 29.20 6.47 -25.04
N GLY A 239 30.11 5.53 -24.76
CA GLY A 239 31.54 5.80 -24.62
C GLY A 239 31.88 6.67 -23.41
N LEU A 240 30.99 6.72 -22.42
CA LEU A 240 31.18 7.42 -21.16
C LEU A 240 31.62 6.37 -20.12
N ASN A 241 32.94 6.20 -19.99
CA ASN A 241 33.56 5.47 -18.88
C ASN A 241 34.25 6.47 -17.95
#